data_AF-A0A327VNC9-F1
#
_entry.id   AF-A0A327VNC9-F1
#
_cell.length_a   1.000
_cell.length_b   1.000
_cell.length_c   1.000
_cell.angle_alpha   90.00
_cell.angle_beta   90.00
_cell.angle_gamma   90.00
#
_symmetry.space_group_name_H-M   'P 1'
#
loop_
_entity.id
_entity.type
_entity.pdbx_description
1 polymer ?
#
loop_
_entity_poly.entity_id
_entity_poly.type
_entity_poly.pdbx_seq_one_letter_code
_entity_poly.pdbx_strand_id
1 'polypeptide(L)' 'MLSDWLYYFDPTEEGRGDDRSWWWWDAGVSEPGSGWVEVATTGWPFETGSLSWLIEASGGTDLSYGT' A
#
# COMPACT_ATOMS: atom_id res chain seq x y z
N MET A 1 -0.55 -3.01 -14.05
CA MET A 1 0.26 -4.16 -13.59
C MET A 1 0.62 -3.96 -12.12
N LEU A 2 1.10 -4.99 -11.40
CA LEU A 2 1.50 -4.86 -9.98
C LEU A 2 2.48 -3.68 -9.75
N SER A 3 3.36 -3.43 -10.72
CA SER A 3 4.30 -2.30 -10.74
C SER A 3 3.64 -0.91 -10.71
N ASP A 4 2.54 -0.70 -11.44
CA ASP A 4 1.80 0.59 -11.43
C ASP A 4 1.17 0.85 -10.07
N TRP A 5 0.81 -0.23 -9.37
CA TRP A 5 0.24 -0.14 -8.05
C TRP A 5 1.31 0.16 -7.01
N LEU A 6 2.43 -0.58 -7.03
CA LEU A 6 3.58 -0.35 -6.13
C LEU A 6 4.13 1.08 -6.21
N TYR A 7 4.09 1.70 -7.39
CA TYR A 7 4.47 3.11 -7.59
C TYR A 7 3.75 4.10 -6.65
N TYR A 8 2.48 3.86 -6.31
CA TYR A 8 1.73 4.74 -5.40
C TYR A 8 2.13 4.62 -3.94
N PHE A 9 2.86 3.56 -3.58
CA PHE A 9 3.28 3.27 -2.21
C PHE A 9 4.81 3.30 -2.03
N ASP A 10 5.57 3.39 -3.13
CA ASP A 10 7.02 3.48 -3.12
C ASP A 10 7.49 4.79 -2.46
N PRO A 11 8.25 4.74 -1.35
CA PRO A 11 8.72 5.91 -0.63
C PRO A 11 9.93 6.61 -1.27
N THR A 12 10.48 6.08 -2.37
CA THR A 12 11.62 6.71 -3.04
C THR A 12 11.20 7.95 -3.83
N GLU A 13 12.18 8.77 -4.23
CA GLU A 13 11.94 9.94 -5.11
C GLU A 13 11.34 9.57 -6.47
N GLU A 14 11.46 8.30 -6.88
CA GLU A 14 10.85 7.76 -8.11
C GLU A 14 9.39 7.34 -7.90
N GLY A 15 8.93 7.26 -6.65
CA GLY A 15 7.58 6.89 -6.25
C GLY A 15 6.72 8.07 -5.78
N ARG A 16 5.51 7.77 -5.28
CA ARG A 16 4.55 8.75 -4.75
C ARG A 16 4.27 8.57 -3.25
N GLY A 17 5.07 7.75 -2.56
CA GLY A 17 4.89 7.39 -1.15
C GLY A 17 5.50 8.36 -0.13
N ASP A 18 6.55 9.09 -0.49
CA ASP A 18 7.37 9.91 0.45
C ASP A 18 6.58 11.03 1.16
N ASP A 19 5.54 11.56 0.51
CA ASP A 19 4.73 12.68 1.03
C ASP A 19 3.58 12.24 1.96
N ARG A 20 3.56 10.97 2.37
CA ARG A 20 2.44 10.35 3.12
C ARG A 20 2.95 9.63 4.36
N SER A 21 2.16 9.62 5.44
CA SER A 21 2.48 8.94 6.72
C SER A 21 2.43 7.40 6.62
N TRP A 22 2.78 6.85 5.46
CA TRP A 22 2.75 5.42 5.17
C TRP A 22 3.79 5.11 4.07
N TRP A 23 4.16 3.84 3.89
CA TRP A 23 4.98 3.42 2.76
C TRP A 23 4.90 1.92 2.56
N TRP A 24 5.14 1.48 1.32
CA TRP A 24 5.29 0.07 1.01
C TRP A 24 6.55 -0.50 1.65
N TRP A 25 6.42 -1.64 2.34
CA TRP A 25 7.53 -2.33 2.98
C TRP A 25 7.81 -3.72 2.39
N ASP A 26 6.76 -4.47 2.02
CA ASP A 26 6.94 -5.81 1.44
C ASP A 26 5.77 -6.18 0.50
N ALA A 27 6.03 -7.01 -0.50
CA ALA A 27 5.01 -7.54 -1.41
C ALA A 27 5.35 -8.96 -1.83
N GLY A 28 4.31 -9.73 -2.11
CA GLY A 28 4.47 -11.08 -2.62
C GLY A 28 3.32 -11.53 -3.50
N VAL A 29 3.53 -12.68 -4.13
CA VAL A 29 2.52 -13.42 -4.87
C VAL A 29 2.14 -14.62 -4.01
N SER A 30 0.88 -14.73 -3.63
CA SER A 30 0.36 -15.89 -2.90
C SER A 30 -0.02 -17.02 -3.85
N GLU A 31 -0.62 -16.68 -5.00
CA GLU A 31 -1.13 -17.62 -6.00
C GLU A 31 -1.10 -16.98 -7.41
N PRO A 32 -1.20 -17.75 -8.50
CA PRO A 32 -1.32 -17.17 -9.84
C PRO A 32 -2.52 -16.21 -9.94
N GLY A 33 -2.25 -14.91 -10.10
CA GLY A 33 -3.27 -13.86 -10.18
C GLY A 33 -3.63 -13.21 -8.84
N SER A 34 -3.02 -13.63 -7.73
CA SER A 34 -3.23 -13.05 -6.40
C SER A 34 -1.90 -12.66 -5.76
N GLY A 35 -1.86 -11.49 -5.13
CA GLY A 35 -0.70 -10.99 -4.44
C GLY A 35 -1.10 -10.14 -3.24
N TRP A 36 -0.11 -9.76 -2.46
CA TRP A 36 -0.28 -8.97 -1.24
C TRP A 36 0.78 -7.88 -1.17
N VAL A 37 0.47 -6.81 -0.43
CA VAL A 37 1.45 -5.81 0.04
C VAL A 37 1.27 -5.58 1.51
N GLU A 38 2.39 -5.30 2.17
CA GLU A 38 2.43 -4.74 3.50
C GLU A 38 2.79 -3.26 3.40
N VAL A 39 1.96 -2.43 4.02
CA VAL A 39 2.13 -0.98 4.09
C VAL A 39 2.39 -0.62 5.55
N ALA A 40 3.56 -0.05 5.82
CA ALA A 40 3.87 0.53 7.11
C ALA A 40 3.20 1.90 7.23
N THR A 41 2.84 2.31 8.45
CA THR A 41 2.23 3.61 8.74
C THR A 41 2.94 4.26 9.93
N THR A 42 3.10 5.57 9.92
CA THR A 42 3.64 6.37 11.04
C THR A 42 2.67 7.48 11.43
N GLY A 43 2.86 8.03 12.64
CA GLY A 43 2.17 9.26 13.03
C GLY A 43 0.67 9.10 13.31
N TRP A 44 0.29 8.18 14.21
CA TRP A 44 -1.11 8.03 14.63
C TRP A 44 -1.72 9.37 15.11
N PRO A 45 -2.87 9.81 14.58
CA PRO A 45 -3.64 9.21 13.49
C PRO A 45 -3.08 9.56 12.10
N PHE A 46 -2.82 8.55 11.28
CA PHE A 46 -2.64 8.74 9.85
C PHE A 46 -4.02 8.78 9.16
N GLU A 47 -4.09 9.31 7.94
CA GLU A 47 -5.33 9.38 7.17
C GLU A 47 -5.80 7.99 6.69
N THR A 48 -6.30 7.18 7.62
CA THR A 48 -6.80 5.82 7.40
C THR A 48 -7.85 5.75 6.28
N GLY A 49 -8.71 6.77 6.15
CA GLY A 49 -9.71 6.84 5.08
C GLY A 49 -9.09 6.96 3.68
N SER A 50 -8.03 7.76 3.54
CA SER A 50 -7.29 7.91 2.28
C SER A 50 -6.58 6.60 1.89
N LEU A 51 -6.14 5.78 2.86
CA LEU A 51 -5.46 4.49 2.64
C LEU A 51 -6.40 3.46 2.07
N SER A 52 -7.50 3.28 2.77
CA SER A 52 -8.51 2.30 2.41
C SER A 52 -9.05 2.61 1.02
N TRP A 53 -9.33 3.89 0.73
CA TRP A 53 -9.77 4.29 -0.60
C TRP A 53 -8.74 3.96 -1.69
N LEU A 54 -7.46 4.26 -1.47
CA LEU A 54 -6.42 3.99 -2.46
C LEU A 54 -6.24 2.48 -2.70
N ILE A 55 -6.29 1.68 -1.65
CA ILE A 55 -6.17 0.21 -1.74
C ILE A 55 -7.36 -0.36 -2.51
N GLU A 56 -8.59 0.06 -2.17
CA GLU A 56 -9.80 -0.37 -2.88
C GLU A 56 -9.82 0.08 -4.34
N ALA A 57 -9.51 1.35 -4.61
CA ALA A 57 -9.45 1.90 -5.97
C ALA A 57 -8.41 1.18 -6.84
N SER A 58 -7.40 0.59 -6.21
CA SER A 58 -6.37 -0.20 -6.87
C SER A 58 -6.69 -1.69 -6.99
N GLY A 59 -7.86 -2.14 -6.50
CA GLY A 59 -8.32 -3.52 -6.58
C GLY A 59 -7.95 -4.41 -5.39
N GLY A 60 -7.44 -3.84 -4.29
CA GLY A 60 -7.27 -4.57 -3.03
C GLY A 60 -8.61 -4.78 -2.33
N THR A 61 -8.86 -5.99 -1.83
CA THR A 61 -10.18 -6.36 -1.28
C THR A 61 -10.14 -6.98 0.12
N ASP A 62 -8.96 -7.36 0.63
CA ASP A 62 -8.79 -8.07 1.93
C ASP A 62 -7.81 -7.29 2.83
N LEU A 63 -8.31 -6.21 3.42
CA LEU A 63 -7.53 -5.33 4.30
C LEU A 63 -7.44 -5.91 5.70
N SER A 64 -6.23 -6.26 6.13
CA SER A 64 -5.91 -6.67 7.50
C SER A 64 -4.98 -5.66 8.16
N TYR A 65 -5.24 -5.33 9.42
CA TYR A 65 -4.38 -4.48 10.22
C TYR A 65 -3.51 -5.36 11.12
N GLY A 66 -2.19 -5.32 10.90
CA GLY A 66 -1.22 -5.93 11.81
C GLY A 66 -1.27 -5.28 13.19
N THR A 67 -1.13 -6.09 14.25
CA THR A 67 -1.10 -5.63 15.65
C THR A 67 0.31 -5.38 16.13
#